data_AF-A0A3D6D4Z9-F1
#
_entry.id   AF-A0A3D6D4Z9-F1
#
_cell.length_a   1.000
_cell.length_b   1.000
_cell.length_c   1.000
_cell.angle_alpha   90.00
_cell.angle_beta   90.00
_cell.angle_gamma   90.00
#
_symmetry.space_group_name_H-M   'P 1'
#
loop_
_entity.id
_entity.type
_entity.pdbx_description
1 polymer ?
#
loop_
_entity_poly.entity_id
_entity_poly.type
_entity_poly.pdbx_seq_one_letter_code
_entity_poly.pdbx_strand_id
1 'polypeptide(L)'
;MVILTLFSMLIQAQIAYLLTGLYFSVLWSILFYNLFPAPAIRVSTSLFCFVGTALVSVSCLSLFFKLPFVNLPLDFIQSPSHLERFMGFWLWSALPEELLKVFMLYVLSRRHDIKFPSTFAYYGMIYGLGFGIYEGMNYQMTVNFDLADGMEEYLFLNLLRLTTLPVLHAVWTGIAGFFLGFVFLHGQKKYYFVLVGVSIPSVLHALFNTFNHTVASLGLAIMSVLVFSLYFAKNDSLNFYFRQQSNRHKE
;
A
#
# COMPACT_ATOMS: atom_id res chain seq x y z
N MET A 1 21.19 0.26 9.88
CA MET A 1 22.66 0.21 9.75
C MET A 1 23.30 -0.53 10.91
N VAL A 2 23.22 -0.06 12.16
CA VAL A 2 23.85 -0.75 13.33
C VAL A 2 23.38 -2.20 13.51
N ILE A 3 22.09 -2.50 13.35
CA ILE A 3 21.56 -3.88 13.43
C ILE A 3 22.15 -4.77 12.32
N LEU A 4 22.17 -4.27 11.08
CA LEU A 4 22.75 -5.01 9.95
C LEU A 4 24.24 -5.27 10.15
N THR A 5 25.01 -4.28 10.61
CA THR A 5 26.46 -4.44 10.83
C THR A 5 26.80 -5.31 12.03
N LEU A 6 25.96 -5.32 13.08
CA LEU A 6 26.16 -6.19 14.25
C LEU A 6 25.88 -7.66 13.94
N PHE A 7 24.93 -7.93 13.03
CA PHE A 7 24.44 -9.28 12.81
C PHE A 7 24.78 -9.87 11.43
N SER A 8 25.33 -9.09 10.49
CA SER A 8 25.68 -9.57 9.15
C SER A 8 26.71 -10.70 9.15
N MET A 9 27.52 -10.81 10.21
CA MET A 9 28.52 -11.86 10.39
C MET A 9 28.04 -13.00 11.32
N LEU A 10 26.87 -12.85 11.95
CA LEU A 10 26.38 -13.74 13.01
C LEU A 10 25.04 -14.41 12.69
N ILE A 11 24.28 -13.88 11.72
CA ILE A 11 22.91 -14.30 11.45
C ILE A 11 22.71 -14.49 9.93
N GLN A 12 21.88 -15.47 9.55
CA GLN A 12 21.42 -15.68 8.18
C GLN A 12 20.80 -14.40 7.58
N ALA A 13 21.08 -14.14 6.30
CA ALA A 13 20.63 -12.93 5.58
C ALA A 13 19.12 -12.69 5.66
N GLN A 14 18.31 -13.77 5.65
CA GLN A 14 16.85 -13.69 5.77
C GLN A 14 16.40 -13.01 7.08
N ILE A 15 17.03 -13.36 8.20
CA ILE A 15 16.71 -12.78 9.50
C ILE A 15 17.20 -11.32 9.54
N ALA A 16 18.35 -11.01 8.92
CA ALA A 16 18.84 -9.65 8.82
C ALA A 16 17.87 -8.73 8.05
N TYR A 17 17.30 -9.21 6.93
CA TYR A 17 16.27 -8.49 6.19
C TYR A 17 14.97 -8.35 6.99
N LEU A 18 14.53 -9.40 7.69
CA LEU A 18 13.36 -9.34 8.56
C LEU A 18 13.53 -8.28 9.66
N LEU A 19 14.65 -8.30 10.39
CA LEU A 19 14.92 -7.33 11.45
C LEU A 19 15.00 -5.89 10.92
N THR A 20 15.58 -5.71 9.74
CA THR A 20 15.66 -4.39 9.09
C THR A 20 14.28 -3.92 8.63
N GLY A 21 13.48 -4.80 8.04
CA GLY A 21 12.10 -4.50 7.65
C GLY A 21 11.23 -4.13 8.85
N LEU A 22 11.33 -4.88 9.95
CA LEU A 22 10.62 -4.57 11.21
C LEU A 22 11.08 -3.23 11.80
N TYR A 23 12.38 -2.94 11.78
CA TYR A 23 12.93 -1.66 12.22
C TYR A 23 12.32 -0.48 11.44
N PHE A 24 12.31 -0.53 10.10
CA PHE A 24 11.70 0.52 9.30
C PHE A 24 10.18 0.56 9.47
N SER A 25 9.52 -0.58 9.64
CA SER A 25 8.08 -0.63 9.91
C SER A 25 7.70 0.13 11.17
N VAL A 26 8.48 0.00 12.24
CA VAL A 26 8.26 0.74 13.50
C VAL A 26 8.47 2.25 13.28
N LEU A 27 9.57 2.64 12.62
CA LEU A 27 9.85 4.06 12.34
C LEU A 27 8.74 4.71 11.51
N TRP A 28 8.31 4.07 10.42
CA TRP A 28 7.24 4.57 9.58
C TRP A 28 5.91 4.61 10.31
N SER A 29 5.59 3.60 11.12
CA SER A 29 4.36 3.58 11.92
C SER A 29 4.32 4.73 12.93
N ILE A 30 5.45 5.04 13.59
CA ILE A 30 5.57 6.19 14.49
C ILE A 30 5.38 7.50 13.71
N LEU A 31 6.00 7.63 12.53
CA LEU A 31 5.84 8.80 11.69
C LEU A 31 4.37 9.00 11.29
N PHE A 32 3.70 7.95 10.82
CA PHE A 32 2.29 8.01 10.42
C PHE A 32 1.37 8.37 11.59
N TYR A 33 1.63 7.82 12.78
CA TYR A 33 0.87 8.17 13.99
C TYR A 33 0.96 9.66 14.33
N ASN A 34 2.13 10.28 14.11
CA ASN A 34 2.34 11.69 14.40
C ASN A 34 1.83 12.63 13.29
N LEU A 35 2.00 12.25 12.02
CA LEU A 35 1.61 13.10 10.89
C LEU A 35 0.12 13.02 10.56
N PHE A 36 -0.51 11.88 10.82
CA PHE A 36 -1.91 11.62 10.45
C PHE A 36 -2.71 11.15 11.67
N PRO A 37 -2.90 12.04 12.66
CA PRO A 37 -3.61 11.68 13.89
C PRO A 37 -5.06 11.30 13.57
N ALA A 38 -5.47 10.13 14.06
CA ALA A 38 -6.85 9.65 13.92
C ALA A 38 -7.43 9.25 15.29
N PRO A 39 -8.75 9.41 15.49
CA PRO A 39 -9.38 9.05 16.75
C PRO A 39 -9.47 7.53 16.93
N ALA A 40 -9.50 7.08 18.19
CA ALA A 40 -9.77 5.70 18.59
C ALA A 40 -8.86 4.63 17.96
N ILE A 41 -7.59 4.98 17.69
CA ILE A 41 -6.57 4.01 17.24
C ILE A 41 -6.29 3.02 18.37
N ARG A 42 -6.24 1.73 18.04
CA ARG A 42 -5.85 0.63 18.93
C ARG A 42 -4.61 -0.05 18.38
N VAL A 43 -3.59 -0.20 19.22
CA VAL A 43 -2.32 -0.86 18.84
C VAL A 43 -2.55 -2.30 18.37
N SER A 44 -3.43 -3.05 19.04
CA SER A 44 -3.76 -4.42 18.65
C SER A 44 -4.36 -4.50 17.23
N THR A 45 -5.19 -3.53 16.85
CA THR A 45 -5.75 -3.44 15.51
C THR A 45 -4.68 -3.06 14.49
N SER A 46 -3.76 -2.15 14.82
CA SER A 46 -2.60 -1.82 13.97
C SER A 46 -1.72 -3.06 13.73
N LEU A 47 -1.42 -3.83 14.77
CA LEU A 47 -0.66 -5.08 14.66
C LEU A 47 -1.39 -6.11 13.79
N PHE A 48 -2.70 -6.26 13.97
CA PHE A 48 -3.52 -7.11 13.11
C PHE A 48 -3.47 -6.65 11.65
N CYS A 49 -3.53 -5.35 11.39
CA CYS A 49 -3.43 -4.82 10.02
C CYS A 49 -2.06 -5.17 9.42
N PHE A 50 -0.97 -4.87 10.13
CA PHE A 50 0.39 -5.11 9.64
C PHE A 50 0.65 -6.60 9.35
N VAL A 51 0.38 -7.48 10.32
CA VAL A 51 0.62 -8.93 10.19
C VAL A 51 -0.38 -9.58 9.24
N GLY A 52 -1.64 -9.13 9.27
CA GLY A 52 -2.70 -9.61 8.39
C GLY A 52 -2.39 -9.37 6.91
N THR A 53 -1.54 -8.38 6.59
CA THR A 53 -1.09 -8.16 5.22
C THR A 53 -0.21 -9.28 4.68
N ALA A 54 0.79 -9.72 5.45
CA ALA A 54 1.62 -10.86 5.06
C ALA A 54 0.78 -12.12 4.90
N LEU A 55 -0.02 -12.43 5.92
CA LEU A 55 -0.70 -13.71 6.00
C LEU A 55 -1.77 -13.86 4.92
N VAL A 56 -2.46 -12.77 4.56
CA VAL A 56 -3.56 -12.83 3.61
C VAL A 56 -3.17 -12.28 2.24
N SER A 57 -2.89 -10.99 2.12
CA SER A 57 -2.70 -10.37 0.79
C SER A 57 -1.50 -10.95 0.04
N VAL A 58 -0.33 -11.00 0.69
CA VAL A 58 0.89 -11.53 0.06
C VAL A 58 0.77 -13.03 -0.22
N SER A 59 0.24 -13.82 0.72
CA SER A 59 0.01 -15.26 0.50
C SER A 59 -0.99 -15.53 -0.62
N CYS A 60 -2.12 -14.81 -0.65
CA CYS A 60 -3.14 -14.99 -1.69
C CYS A 60 -2.60 -14.65 -3.08
N LEU A 61 -1.85 -13.55 -3.23
CA LEU A 61 -1.20 -13.21 -4.49
C LEU A 61 -0.15 -14.24 -4.89
N SER A 62 0.70 -14.67 -3.95
CA SER A 62 1.71 -15.69 -4.22
C SER A 62 1.09 -17.01 -4.67
N LEU A 63 -0.03 -17.42 -4.06
CA LEU A 63 -0.78 -18.61 -4.48
C LEU A 63 -1.43 -18.42 -5.85
N PHE A 64 -2.02 -17.25 -6.11
CA PHE A 64 -2.65 -16.93 -7.39
C PHE A 64 -1.65 -17.04 -8.56
N PHE A 65 -0.45 -16.47 -8.42
CA PHE A 65 0.60 -16.55 -9.45
C PHE A 65 1.27 -17.92 -9.57
N LYS A 66 1.02 -18.86 -8.65
CA LYS A 66 1.49 -20.25 -8.74
C LYS A 66 0.50 -21.17 -9.47
N LEU A 67 -0.69 -20.68 -9.81
CA LEU A 67 -1.68 -21.48 -10.54
C LEU A 67 -1.20 -21.76 -11.97
N PRO A 68 -1.36 -22.99 -12.49
CA PRO A 68 -0.75 -23.41 -13.76
C PRO A 68 -1.28 -22.67 -14.99
N PHE A 69 -2.43 -22.01 -14.88
CA PHE A 69 -3.07 -21.24 -15.94
C PHE A 69 -2.87 -19.73 -15.79
N VAL A 70 -2.21 -19.27 -14.72
CA VAL A 70 -1.91 -17.85 -14.49
C VAL A 70 -0.48 -17.59 -14.93
N ASN A 71 -0.32 -16.94 -16.08
CA ASN A 71 0.97 -16.48 -16.56
C ASN A 71 1.09 -14.96 -16.37
N LEU A 72 2.30 -14.51 -16.03
CA LEU A 72 2.61 -13.08 -16.05
C LEU A 72 2.66 -12.58 -17.50
N PRO A 73 2.06 -11.42 -17.83
CA PRO A 73 1.98 -10.87 -19.17
C PRO A 73 3.28 -10.11 -19.42
N LEU A 74 4.38 -10.86 -19.47
CA LEU A 74 5.72 -10.30 -19.62
C LEU A 74 5.82 -9.44 -20.88
N ASP A 75 5.19 -9.86 -21.97
CA ASP A 75 5.11 -9.10 -23.22
C ASP A 75 4.54 -7.70 -23.02
N PHE A 76 3.51 -7.55 -22.18
CA PHE A 76 2.92 -6.25 -21.87
C PHE A 76 3.81 -5.47 -20.89
N ILE A 77 4.28 -6.11 -19.82
CA ILE A 77 5.10 -5.49 -18.76
C ILE A 77 6.44 -4.96 -19.30
N GLN A 78 7.01 -5.63 -20.31
CA GLN A 78 8.29 -5.29 -20.93
C GLN A 78 8.13 -4.56 -22.27
N SER A 79 6.90 -4.28 -22.70
CA SER A 79 6.65 -3.60 -23.98
C SER A 79 7.31 -2.22 -24.04
N PRO A 80 7.85 -1.79 -25.20
CA PRO A 80 8.28 -0.40 -25.36
C PRO A 80 7.12 0.60 -25.28
N SER A 81 5.88 0.17 -25.53
CA SER A 81 4.68 1.02 -25.47
C SER A 81 4.28 1.31 -24.02
N HIS A 82 4.19 2.59 -23.67
CA HIS A 82 3.73 3.02 -22.34
C HIS A 82 2.31 2.53 -22.02
N LEU A 83 1.42 2.48 -23.02
CA LEU A 83 0.05 2.02 -22.83
C LEU A 83 0.01 0.53 -22.53
N GLU A 84 0.75 -0.29 -23.28
CA GLU A 84 0.79 -1.74 -23.05
C GLU A 84 1.41 -2.07 -21.69
N ARG A 85 2.50 -1.40 -21.32
CA ARG A 85 3.09 -1.51 -19.98
C ARG A 85 2.13 -1.13 -18.88
N PHE A 86 1.43 -0.01 -19.03
CA PHE A 86 0.42 0.41 -18.07
C PHE A 86 -0.68 -0.64 -17.93
N MET A 87 -1.20 -1.17 -19.03
CA MET A 87 -2.22 -2.22 -18.98
C MET A 87 -1.70 -3.50 -18.30
N GLY A 88 -0.46 -3.90 -18.60
CA GLY A 88 0.21 -5.03 -17.95
C GLY A 88 0.35 -4.85 -16.45
N PHE A 89 0.90 -3.73 -16.00
CA PHE A 89 1.03 -3.45 -14.57
C PHE A 89 -0.32 -3.24 -13.87
N TRP A 90 -1.26 -2.54 -14.51
CA TRP A 90 -2.54 -2.23 -13.91
C TRP A 90 -3.40 -3.46 -13.70
N LEU A 91 -3.61 -4.27 -14.75
CA LEU A 91 -4.48 -5.43 -14.65
C LEU A 91 -3.87 -6.52 -13.78
N TRP A 92 -2.55 -6.74 -13.87
CA TRP A 92 -1.92 -7.93 -13.30
C TRP A 92 -1.17 -7.72 -12.00
N SER A 93 -0.75 -6.51 -11.64
CA SER A 93 -0.13 -6.24 -10.34
C SER A 93 -0.98 -5.27 -9.52
N ALA A 94 -1.13 -4.04 -9.98
CA ALA A 94 -1.71 -2.98 -9.16
C ALA A 94 -3.16 -3.24 -8.77
N LEU A 95 -4.04 -3.58 -9.73
CA LEU A 95 -5.45 -3.79 -9.44
C LEU A 95 -5.71 -4.99 -8.50
N PRO A 96 -5.16 -6.21 -8.75
CA PRO A 96 -5.33 -7.34 -7.84
C PRO A 96 -4.81 -7.05 -6.43
N GLU A 97 -3.67 -6.39 -6.33
CA GLU A 97 -3.08 -6.01 -5.05
C GLU A 97 -3.95 -5.01 -4.28
N GLU A 98 -4.39 -3.92 -4.91
CA GLU A 98 -5.22 -2.91 -4.25
C GLU A 98 -6.61 -3.46 -3.89
N LEU A 99 -7.16 -4.37 -4.70
CA LEU A 99 -8.41 -5.07 -4.38
C LEU A 99 -8.30 -5.92 -3.11
N LEU A 100 -7.22 -6.70 -2.96
CA LEU A 100 -7.00 -7.51 -1.75
C LEU A 100 -6.80 -6.65 -0.51
N LYS A 101 -6.08 -5.53 -0.63
CA LYS A 101 -5.91 -4.58 0.47
C LYS A 101 -7.25 -3.97 0.90
N VAL A 102 -8.08 -3.53 -0.05
CA VAL A 102 -9.43 -3.01 0.21
C VAL A 102 -10.33 -4.10 0.83
N PHE A 103 -10.29 -5.32 0.31
CA PHE A 103 -11.03 -6.45 0.86
C PHE A 103 -10.68 -6.69 2.33
N MET A 104 -9.41 -6.59 2.69
CA MET A 104 -8.95 -6.79 4.07
C MET A 104 -9.36 -5.66 5.01
N LEU A 105 -9.34 -4.41 4.53
CA LEU A 105 -9.93 -3.29 5.28
C LEU A 105 -11.45 -3.45 5.45
N TYR A 106 -12.13 -4.02 4.46
CA TYR A 106 -13.53 -4.38 4.59
C TYR A 106 -13.73 -5.48 5.66
N VAL A 107 -12.94 -6.56 5.66
CA VAL A 107 -13.01 -7.59 6.73
C VAL A 107 -12.77 -6.98 8.11
N LEU A 108 -11.81 -6.05 8.23
CA LEU A 108 -11.52 -5.32 9.45
C LEU A 108 -12.75 -4.55 9.96
N SER A 109 -13.44 -3.83 9.07
CA SER A 109 -14.65 -3.07 9.38
C SER A 109 -15.78 -3.92 9.96
N ARG A 110 -15.83 -5.21 9.62
CA ARG A 110 -16.86 -6.14 10.09
C ARG A 110 -16.56 -6.68 11.49
N ARG A 111 -15.29 -6.63 11.91
CA ARG A 111 -14.81 -7.15 13.20
C ARG A 111 -14.63 -6.06 14.26
N HIS A 112 -14.45 -4.82 13.83
CA HIS A 112 -14.20 -3.69 14.72
C HIS A 112 -15.14 -2.54 14.43
N ASP A 113 -15.62 -1.87 15.48
CA ASP A 113 -16.47 -0.67 15.39
C ASP A 113 -15.61 0.57 15.05
N ILE A 114 -15.17 0.65 13.79
CA ILE A 114 -14.40 1.79 13.25
C ILE A 114 -15.37 2.79 12.64
N LYS A 115 -15.41 4.01 13.20
CA LYS A 115 -16.44 5.01 12.85
C LYS A 115 -15.97 6.12 11.92
N PHE A 116 -14.66 6.36 11.83
CA PHE A 116 -14.12 7.55 11.19
C PHE A 116 -13.31 7.20 9.94
N PRO A 117 -13.48 7.94 8.82
CA PRO A 117 -12.68 7.74 7.61
C PRO A 117 -11.18 7.95 7.84
N SER A 118 -10.81 8.91 8.70
CA SER A 118 -9.43 9.10 9.13
C SER A 118 -8.85 7.89 9.87
N THR A 119 -9.64 7.20 10.70
CA THR A 119 -9.21 5.96 11.37
C THR A 119 -9.06 4.81 10.37
N PHE A 120 -9.94 4.70 9.37
CA PHE A 120 -9.77 3.74 8.28
C PHE A 120 -8.54 4.05 7.43
N ALA A 121 -8.29 5.32 7.12
CA ALA A 121 -7.10 5.77 6.42
C ALA A 121 -5.82 5.39 7.20
N TYR A 122 -5.82 5.60 8.52
CA TYR A 122 -4.73 5.20 9.40
C TYR A 122 -4.46 3.69 9.36
N TYR A 123 -5.48 2.86 9.57
CA TYR A 123 -5.30 1.40 9.48
C TYR A 123 -4.95 0.95 8.06
N GLY A 124 -5.44 1.63 7.03
CA GLY A 124 -5.02 1.46 5.65
C GLY A 124 -3.52 1.69 5.46
N MET A 125 -2.97 2.78 6.01
CA MET A 125 -1.52 3.03 5.97
C MET A 125 -0.72 1.92 6.65
N ILE A 126 -1.14 1.46 7.83
CA ILE A 126 -0.45 0.37 8.52
C ILE A 126 -0.54 -0.94 7.73
N TYR A 127 -1.69 -1.21 7.11
CA TYR A 127 -1.88 -2.39 6.26
C TYR A 127 -0.96 -2.33 5.03
N GLY A 128 -0.94 -1.21 4.31
CA GLY A 128 -0.10 -0.99 3.14
C GLY A 128 1.40 -0.98 3.46
N LEU A 129 1.79 -0.45 4.62
CA LEU A 129 3.15 -0.52 5.12
C LEU A 129 3.59 -1.98 5.31
N GLY A 130 2.74 -2.80 5.94
CA GLY A 130 2.96 -4.24 6.02
C GLY A 130 3.17 -4.84 4.64
N PHE A 131 2.28 -4.54 3.68
CA PHE A 131 2.36 -5.04 2.31
C PHE A 131 3.73 -4.78 1.70
N GLY A 132 4.13 -3.51 1.65
CA GLY A 132 5.37 -3.11 0.99
C GLY A 132 6.62 -3.62 1.70
N ILE A 133 6.59 -3.82 3.02
CA ILE A 133 7.72 -4.43 3.73
C ILE A 133 7.86 -5.91 3.38
N TYR A 134 6.76 -6.68 3.36
CA TYR A 134 6.80 -8.09 3.01
C TYR A 134 7.16 -8.32 1.54
N GLU A 135 6.58 -7.52 0.64
CA GLU A 135 6.98 -7.51 -0.76
C GLU A 135 8.45 -7.12 -0.89
N GLY A 136 8.86 -6.03 -0.24
CA GLY A 136 10.23 -5.54 -0.18
C GLY A 136 11.20 -6.65 0.17
N MET A 137 10.99 -7.31 1.32
CA MET A 137 11.79 -8.44 1.77
C MET A 137 11.86 -9.58 0.75
N ASN A 138 10.74 -9.93 0.09
CA ASN A 138 10.74 -10.96 -0.94
C ASN A 138 11.66 -10.58 -2.10
N TYR A 139 11.59 -9.34 -2.60
CA TYR A 139 12.50 -8.85 -3.63
C TYR A 139 13.97 -8.89 -3.21
N GLN A 140 14.28 -8.51 -1.96
CA GLN A 140 15.64 -8.57 -1.42
C GLN A 140 16.21 -10.00 -1.42
N MET A 141 15.36 -11.01 -1.17
CA MET A 141 15.77 -12.41 -1.09
C MET A 141 15.79 -13.15 -2.44
N THR A 142 15.12 -12.62 -3.47
CA THR A 142 14.85 -13.41 -4.69
C THR A 142 15.17 -12.71 -6.00
N VAL A 143 15.04 -11.38 -6.10
CA VAL A 143 15.05 -10.68 -7.40
C VAL A 143 16.13 -9.62 -7.46
N ASN A 144 16.38 -8.87 -6.38
CA ASN A 144 17.28 -7.73 -6.40
C ASN A 144 18.72 -8.11 -6.74
N PHE A 145 19.18 -9.31 -6.34
CA PHE A 145 20.54 -9.77 -6.65
C PHE A 145 20.72 -9.97 -8.15
N ASP A 146 19.71 -10.53 -8.82
CA ASP A 146 19.76 -10.82 -10.26
C ASP A 146 19.51 -9.56 -11.12
N LEU A 147 18.79 -8.57 -10.60
CA LEU A 147 18.50 -7.32 -11.31
C LEU A 147 19.63 -6.29 -11.24
N ALA A 148 20.49 -6.34 -10.22
CA ALA A 148 21.49 -5.31 -9.99
C ALA A 148 22.73 -5.52 -10.87
N ASP A 149 23.22 -4.46 -11.52
CA ASP A 149 24.47 -4.47 -12.30
C ASP A 149 25.73 -4.32 -11.42
N GLY A 150 25.59 -4.57 -10.10
CA GLY A 150 26.68 -4.51 -9.14
C GLY A 150 26.21 -4.30 -7.70
N MET A 151 27.16 -4.31 -6.77
CA MET A 151 26.90 -4.21 -5.32
C MET A 151 26.30 -2.87 -4.91
N GLU A 152 26.67 -1.79 -5.62
CA GLU A 152 26.13 -0.45 -5.36
C GLU A 152 24.63 -0.39 -5.69
N GLU A 153 24.25 -0.77 -6.91
CA GLU A 153 22.85 -0.80 -7.32
C GLU A 153 22.04 -1.76 -6.45
N TYR A 154 22.61 -2.93 -6.13
CA TYR A 154 21.99 -3.87 -5.19
C TYR A 154 21.68 -3.19 -3.86
N LEU A 155 22.62 -2.46 -3.26
CA LEU A 155 22.41 -1.73 -2.01
C LEU A 155 21.28 -0.69 -2.13
N PHE A 156 21.25 0.08 -3.23
CA PHE A 156 20.20 1.07 -3.48
C PHE A 156 18.82 0.43 -3.67
N LEU A 157 18.71 -0.64 -4.46
CA LEU A 157 17.46 -1.39 -4.64
C LEU A 157 16.95 -1.91 -3.29
N ASN A 158 17.83 -2.44 -2.44
CA ASN A 158 17.48 -2.90 -1.11
C ASN A 158 17.03 -1.76 -0.18
N LEU A 159 17.67 -0.59 -0.25
CA LEU A 159 17.27 0.57 0.54
C LEU A 159 15.88 1.08 0.12
N LEU A 160 15.62 1.18 -1.19
CA LEU A 160 14.34 1.63 -1.74
C LEU A 160 13.17 0.71 -1.32
N ARG A 161 13.42 -0.60 -1.26
CA ARG A 161 12.44 -1.63 -0.85
C ARG A 161 11.99 -1.53 0.60
N LEU A 162 12.75 -0.85 1.46
CA LEU A 162 12.43 -0.70 2.89
C LEU A 162 12.09 0.73 3.31
N THR A 163 12.34 1.71 2.43
CA THR A 163 12.13 3.13 2.72
C THR A 163 11.00 3.71 1.89
N THR A 164 11.18 3.86 0.59
CA THR A 164 10.23 4.56 -0.28
C THR A 164 9.03 3.70 -0.67
N LEU A 165 9.25 2.48 -1.13
CA LEU A 165 8.17 1.64 -1.67
C LEU A 165 7.13 1.26 -0.60
N PRO A 166 7.50 0.88 0.63
CA PRO A 166 6.51 0.64 1.68
C PRO A 166 5.68 1.85 2.04
N VAL A 167 6.26 3.06 1.96
CA VAL A 167 5.52 4.32 2.18
C VAL A 167 4.51 4.56 1.08
N LEU A 168 4.85 4.30 -0.19
CA LEU A 168 3.89 4.43 -1.29
C LEU A 168 2.73 3.45 -1.14
N HIS A 169 2.99 2.19 -0.82
CA HIS A 169 1.92 1.24 -0.51
C HIS A 169 1.07 1.70 0.67
N ALA A 170 1.69 2.22 1.75
CA ALA A 170 0.96 2.78 2.88
C ALA A 170 0.03 3.94 2.45
N VAL A 171 0.54 4.88 1.66
CA VAL A 171 -0.21 6.04 1.16
C VAL A 171 -1.37 5.61 0.28
N TRP A 172 -1.14 4.75 -0.71
CA TRP A 172 -2.18 4.24 -1.61
C TRP A 172 -3.26 3.46 -0.85
N THR A 173 -2.84 2.61 0.08
CA THR A 173 -3.78 1.86 0.94
C THR A 173 -4.52 2.79 1.92
N GLY A 174 -3.88 3.87 2.36
CA GLY A 174 -4.48 4.92 3.16
C GLY A 174 -5.58 5.67 2.39
N ILE A 175 -5.37 6.00 1.12
CA ILE A 175 -6.39 6.57 0.22
C ILE A 175 -7.57 5.61 0.10
N ALA A 176 -7.29 4.32 -0.17
CA ALA A 176 -8.32 3.27 -0.22
C ALA A 176 -9.14 3.20 1.09
N GLY A 177 -8.45 3.16 2.24
CA GLY A 177 -9.08 3.15 3.56
C GLY A 177 -9.94 4.37 3.82
N PHE A 178 -9.46 5.57 3.46
CA PHE A 178 -10.20 6.81 3.61
C PHE A 178 -11.57 6.76 2.91
N PHE A 179 -11.60 6.37 1.63
CA PHE A 179 -12.85 6.26 0.89
C PHE A 179 -13.73 5.11 1.40
N LEU A 180 -13.13 3.98 1.79
CA LEU A 180 -13.88 2.88 2.40
C LEU A 180 -14.56 3.32 3.71
N GLY A 181 -13.93 4.19 4.52
CA GLY A 181 -14.56 4.76 5.70
C GLY A 181 -15.86 5.52 5.39
N PHE A 182 -15.93 6.23 4.26
CA PHE A 182 -17.15 6.90 3.83
C PHE A 182 -18.27 5.95 3.40
N VAL A 183 -17.95 4.73 2.95
CA VAL A 183 -18.95 3.68 2.66
C VAL A 183 -19.79 3.37 3.90
N PHE A 184 -19.16 3.32 5.06
CA PHE A 184 -19.83 3.00 6.32
C PHE A 184 -20.60 4.18 6.90
N LEU A 185 -20.15 5.41 6.63
CA LEU A 185 -20.86 6.63 7.05
C LEU A 185 -22.07 6.97 6.17
N HIS A 186 -21.97 6.77 4.86
CA HIS A 186 -22.91 7.36 3.87
C HIS A 186 -23.69 6.33 3.06
N GLY A 187 -24.24 5.31 3.72
CA GLY A 187 -25.26 4.34 3.29
C GLY A 187 -25.73 4.24 1.82
N GLN A 188 -26.08 5.36 1.17
CA GLN A 188 -26.73 5.44 -0.14
C GLN A 188 -25.80 5.57 -1.36
N LYS A 189 -24.47 5.75 -1.20
CA LYS A 189 -23.51 5.90 -2.33
C LYS A 189 -22.26 5.00 -2.21
N LYS A 190 -22.43 3.84 -1.57
CA LYS A 190 -21.34 2.91 -1.21
C LYS A 190 -20.45 2.50 -2.38
N TYR A 191 -21.04 2.23 -3.54
CA TYR A 191 -20.31 1.74 -4.70
C TYR A 191 -19.36 2.77 -5.29
N TYR A 192 -19.70 4.07 -5.30
CA TYR A 192 -18.81 5.12 -5.78
C TYR A 192 -17.56 5.25 -4.90
N PHE A 193 -17.71 5.18 -3.58
CA PHE A 193 -16.58 5.26 -2.67
C PHE A 193 -15.66 4.04 -2.80
N VAL A 194 -16.20 2.83 -2.98
CA VAL A 194 -15.37 1.65 -3.26
C VAL A 194 -14.67 1.80 -4.60
N LEU A 195 -15.39 2.21 -5.65
CA LEU A 195 -14.83 2.40 -6.98
C LEU A 195 -13.65 3.37 -6.95
N VAL A 196 -13.84 4.56 -6.37
CA VAL A 196 -12.79 5.58 -6.23
C VAL A 196 -11.64 5.10 -5.35
N GLY A 197 -11.98 4.45 -4.24
CA GLY A 197 -11.00 3.90 -3.29
C GLY A 197 -10.12 2.80 -3.88
N VAL A 198 -10.57 2.09 -4.91
CA VAL A 198 -9.77 1.10 -5.65
C VAL A 198 -9.09 1.73 -6.87
N SER A 199 -9.81 2.55 -7.63
CA SER A 199 -9.33 3.08 -8.91
C SER A 199 -8.17 4.05 -8.73
N ILE A 200 -8.24 4.97 -7.75
CA ILE A 200 -7.16 5.95 -7.54
C ILE A 200 -5.85 5.22 -7.14
N PRO A 201 -5.81 4.37 -6.09
CA PRO A 201 -4.62 3.62 -5.74
C PRO A 201 -4.08 2.74 -6.88
N SER A 202 -4.95 1.97 -7.55
CA SER A 202 -4.51 1.05 -8.60
C SER A 202 -3.93 1.76 -9.82
N VAL A 203 -4.50 2.89 -10.23
CA VAL A 203 -3.97 3.69 -11.34
C VAL A 203 -2.65 4.36 -10.95
N LEU A 204 -2.55 4.95 -9.76
CA LEU A 204 -1.30 5.56 -9.29
C LEU A 204 -0.17 4.54 -9.19
N HIS A 205 -0.47 3.36 -8.65
CA HIS A 205 0.47 2.26 -8.54
C HIS A 205 0.91 1.75 -9.92
N ALA A 206 -0.03 1.51 -10.85
CA ALA A 206 0.31 1.08 -12.20
C ALA A 206 1.12 2.12 -12.98
N LEU A 207 0.80 3.41 -12.83
CA LEU A 207 1.57 4.51 -13.39
C LEU A 207 2.97 4.58 -12.79
N PHE A 208 3.14 4.27 -11.51
CA PHE A 208 4.46 4.25 -10.87
C PHE A 208 5.34 3.09 -11.38
N ASN A 209 4.74 1.93 -11.70
CA ASN A 209 5.45 0.75 -12.22
C ASN A 209 5.76 0.85 -13.73
N THR A 210 4.80 1.33 -14.53
CA THR A 210 5.09 2.06 -15.79
C THR A 210 6.03 3.22 -15.43
N PHE A 211 6.76 3.94 -16.26
CA PHE A 211 7.62 5.07 -15.78
C PHE A 211 8.63 4.81 -14.62
N ASN A 212 8.75 3.61 -14.04
CA ASN A 212 9.81 3.31 -13.08
C ASN A 212 11.18 3.62 -13.72
N HIS A 213 12.14 4.06 -12.90
CA HIS A 213 13.44 4.59 -13.33
C HIS A 213 13.40 5.90 -14.13
N THR A 214 12.30 6.65 -14.11
CA THR A 214 12.21 7.98 -14.73
C THR A 214 11.86 9.07 -13.71
N VAL A 215 12.10 10.34 -14.04
CA VAL A 215 11.68 11.48 -13.19
C VAL A 215 10.15 11.50 -12.97
N ALA A 216 9.38 10.92 -13.89
CA ALA A 216 7.93 10.84 -13.74
C ALA A 216 7.52 9.97 -12.54
N SER A 217 8.25 8.90 -12.20
CA SER A 217 7.92 8.09 -11.02
C SER A 217 8.14 8.86 -9.71
N LEU A 218 9.14 9.74 -9.64
CA LEU A 218 9.32 10.67 -8.51
C LEU A 218 8.14 11.64 -8.41
N GLY A 219 7.71 12.22 -9.53
CA GLY A 219 6.53 13.09 -9.57
C GLY A 219 5.27 12.38 -9.08
N LEU A 220 5.06 11.13 -9.52
CA LEU A 220 3.93 10.29 -9.09
C LEU A 220 3.98 9.94 -7.60
N ALA A 221 5.17 9.66 -7.06
CA ALA A 221 5.38 9.41 -5.63
C ALA A 221 4.99 10.64 -4.78
N ILE A 222 5.51 11.82 -5.14
CA ILE A 222 5.20 13.08 -4.46
C ILE A 222 3.70 13.39 -4.57
N MET A 223 3.13 13.27 -5.77
CA MET A 223 1.71 13.50 -6.01
C MET A 223 0.85 12.57 -5.16
N SER A 224 1.21 11.29 -5.02
CA SER A 224 0.48 10.32 -4.19
C SER A 224 0.43 10.77 -2.73
N VAL A 225 1.57 11.20 -2.17
CA VAL A 225 1.65 11.71 -0.79
C VAL A 225 0.82 12.99 -0.63
N LEU A 226 0.88 13.90 -1.59
CA LEU A 226 0.12 15.15 -1.56
C LEU A 226 -1.38 14.91 -1.64
N VAL A 227 -1.84 14.05 -2.56
CA VAL A 227 -3.26 13.68 -2.70
C VAL A 227 -3.78 13.07 -1.40
N PHE A 228 -3.04 12.13 -0.81
CA PHE A 228 -3.43 11.55 0.48
C PHE A 228 -3.47 12.59 1.59
N SER A 229 -2.43 13.42 1.71
CA SER A 229 -2.36 14.49 2.72
C SER A 229 -3.52 15.48 2.59
N LEU A 230 -3.90 15.84 1.36
CA LEU A 230 -5.03 16.73 1.09
C LEU A 230 -6.36 16.10 1.51
N TYR A 231 -6.60 14.83 1.17
CA TYR A 231 -7.80 14.12 1.59
C TYR A 231 -7.89 13.99 3.11
N PHE A 232 -6.78 13.63 3.75
CA PHE A 232 -6.73 13.51 5.20
C PHE A 232 -6.98 14.86 5.88
N ALA A 233 -6.32 15.94 5.42
CA ALA A 233 -6.49 17.29 5.95
C ALA A 233 -7.90 17.86 5.75
N LYS A 234 -8.61 17.44 4.68
CA LYS A 234 -9.98 17.89 4.37
C LYS A 234 -11.06 16.92 4.86
N ASN A 235 -10.72 15.93 5.68
CA ASN A 235 -11.65 14.91 6.19
C ASN A 235 -12.98 15.49 6.69
N ASP A 236 -12.93 16.51 7.55
CA ASP A 236 -14.13 17.05 8.18
C ASP A 236 -15.01 17.82 7.19
N SER A 237 -14.40 18.61 6.31
CA SER A 237 -15.11 19.31 5.24
C SER A 237 -15.78 18.35 4.26
N LEU A 238 -15.09 17.27 3.88
CA LEU A 238 -15.63 16.24 2.99
C LEU A 238 -16.78 15.48 3.66
N ASN A 239 -16.63 15.12 4.94
CA ASN A 239 -17.70 14.47 5.69
C ASN A 239 -18.94 15.37 5.79
N PHE A 240 -18.77 16.66 6.09
CA PHE A 240 -19.85 17.62 6.12
C PHE A 240 -20.57 17.74 4.76
N TYR A 241 -19.81 17.87 3.67
CA TYR A 241 -20.36 17.95 2.32
C TYR A 241 -21.18 16.71 1.95
N PHE A 242 -20.66 15.50 2.19
CA PHE A 242 -21.38 14.26 1.88
C PHE A 242 -22.62 14.06 2.76
N ARG A 243 -22.60 14.51 4.02
CA ARG A 243 -23.80 14.51 4.88
C ARG A 243 -24.91 15.39 4.31
N GLN A 244 -24.60 16.62 3.88
CA GLN A 244 -25.61 17.51 3.30
C GLN A 244 -26.26 16.91 2.05
N GLN A 245 -25.46 16.34 1.15
CA GLN A 245 -25.95 15.71 -0.07
C GLN A 245 -26.87 14.50 0.22
N SER A 246 -26.54 13.69 1.24
CA SER A 246 -27.36 12.56 1.66
C SER A 246 -28.74 12.99 2.18
N ASN A 247 -28.81 14.12 2.89
CA ASN A 247 -30.06 14.64 3.44
C ASN A 247 -30.96 15.25 2.35
N ARG A 248 -30.39 15.94 1.35
CA ARG A 248 -31.16 16.53 0.24
C ARG A 248 -31.88 15.53 -0.66
N HIS A 249 -31.46 14.26 -0.67
CA HIS A 249 -32.12 13.22 -1.46
C HIS A 249 -33.21 12.46 -0.69
N LYS A 250 -33.43 12.80 0.59
CA LYS A 250 -34.50 12.22 1.43
C LYS A 250 -35.73 13.13 1.55
N GLU A 251 -35.61 14.39 1.11
CA GLU A 251 -36.70 15.36 0.94
C GLU A 251 -37.25 15.27 -0.49
#